data_AF-A0A2E9IH84-F1
#
_entry.id   AF-A0A2E9IH84-F1
#
_cell.length_a   1.000
_cell.length_b   1.000
_cell.length_c   1.000
_cell.angle_alpha   90.00
_cell.angle_beta   90.00
_cell.angle_gamma   90.00
#
_symmetry.space_group_name_H-M   'P 1'
#
loop_
_entity.id
_entity.type
_entity.pdbx_description
1 polymer ?
#
loop_
_entity_poly.entity_id
_entity_poly.type
_entity_poly.pdbx_seq_one_letter_code
_entity_poly.pdbx_strand_id
1 'polypeptide(L)'
;NQLEEKGKQMGRHVRSIMVNCRQIDTQYRVLSRLGNSLLEEHEIDEIPFTGWPTDRVFGELVRRMDERGGVYILVLDEIDHLVRKAGDDLLYNLTSLNASLKTARTCVIGISNDLKFTDFLDPRVRSRLGQLDVVFNPYDAQQLQDILLQRSEGSLKENILDDGVIGLCAALAAQEHGDARCALDLLRVSTERAEQSGDSKVGQRHVRMAQHQIERDQMIPVIASLPSQQKLVLASVLINEKNGLRNIQTGEVYHVYQQACRYAGHNPLTQRRVSGLISNLDMLGLVTARIMNKGRYGRTKQINSCIPKNVNAQEIMVDSEAQMEEIFARPYRHQARL
;
A
#
# COMPACT_ATOMS: atom_id res chain seq x y z
N ASN A 1 -17.26 -10.93 17.32
CA ASN A 1 -18.01 -11.57 18.42
C ASN A 1 -19.52 -11.62 18.22
N GLN A 2 -20.16 -10.62 17.60
CA GLN A 2 -21.63 -10.62 17.38
C GLN A 2 -22.16 -11.86 16.63
N LEU A 3 -21.44 -12.36 15.62
CA LEU A 3 -21.83 -13.55 14.85
C LEU A 3 -21.79 -14.84 15.70
N GLU A 4 -20.77 -14.98 16.55
CA GLU A 4 -20.64 -16.13 17.45
C GLU A 4 -21.67 -16.07 18.58
N GLU A 5 -21.94 -14.89 19.11
CA GLU A 5 -23.03 -14.64 20.07
C GLU A 5 -24.39 -15.00 19.47
N LYS A 6 -24.65 -14.61 18.22
CA LYS A 6 -25.88 -14.98 17.51
C LYS A 6 -25.97 -16.49 17.31
N GLY A 7 -24.85 -17.13 16.98
CA GLY A 7 -24.74 -18.59 16.91
C GLY A 7 -25.16 -19.27 18.22
N LYS A 8 -24.62 -18.81 19.36
CA LYS A 8 -24.98 -19.29 20.70
C LYS A 8 -26.47 -19.10 20.99
N GLN A 9 -27.06 -17.94 20.68
CA GLN A 9 -28.49 -17.68 20.84
C GLN A 9 -29.35 -18.65 20.01
N MET A 10 -28.87 -19.07 18.84
CA MET A 10 -29.57 -19.99 17.94
C MET A 10 -29.24 -21.47 18.19
N GLY A 11 -28.43 -21.79 19.20
CA GLY A 11 -27.98 -23.16 19.49
C GLY A 11 -27.13 -23.76 18.36
N ARG A 12 -26.44 -22.92 17.58
CA ARG A 12 -25.58 -23.33 16.47
C ARG A 12 -24.13 -22.96 16.78
N HIS A 13 -23.23 -23.91 16.63
CA HIS A 13 -21.80 -23.62 16.71
C HIS A 13 -21.40 -22.76 15.50
N VAL A 14 -20.90 -21.55 15.76
CA VAL A 14 -20.40 -20.62 14.75
C VAL A 14 -18.97 -20.28 15.10
N ARG A 15 -18.05 -20.42 14.14
CA ARG A 15 -16.64 -20.12 14.34
C ARG A 15 -16.12 -19.22 13.23
N SER A 16 -15.51 -18.11 13.60
CA SER A 16 -14.86 -17.20 12.66
C SER A 16 -13.34 -17.42 12.65
N ILE A 17 -12.75 -17.51 11.46
CA ILE A 17 -11.30 -17.66 11.27
C ILE A 17 -10.85 -16.64 10.23
N MET A 18 -9.91 -15.79 10.61
CA MET A 18 -9.34 -14.77 9.73
C MET A 18 -7.90 -15.09 9.36
N VAL A 19 -7.58 -14.97 8.08
CA VAL A 19 -6.23 -15.15 7.53
C VAL A 19 -5.87 -13.93 6.70
N ASN A 20 -4.78 -13.24 7.08
CA ASN A 20 -4.19 -12.20 6.25
C ASN A 20 -3.28 -12.85 5.19
N CYS A 21 -3.67 -12.72 3.92
CA CYS A 21 -3.05 -13.33 2.76
C CYS A 21 -1.74 -12.65 2.32
N ARG A 22 -1.41 -11.49 2.90
CA ARG A 22 -0.12 -10.83 2.68
C ARG A 22 1.01 -11.43 3.53
N GLN A 23 0.69 -11.94 4.73
CA GLN A 23 1.63 -12.69 5.57
C GLN A 23 1.74 -14.16 5.16
N ILE A 24 0.63 -14.71 4.66
CA ILE A 24 0.51 -16.11 4.24
C ILE A 24 0.10 -16.15 2.77
N ASP A 25 1.10 -16.37 1.93
CA ASP A 25 1.03 -16.16 0.49
C ASP A 25 1.13 -17.45 -0.32
N THR A 26 0.88 -18.60 0.32
CA THR A 26 0.79 -19.90 -0.35
C THR A 26 -0.47 -20.66 0.07
N GLN A 27 -1.08 -21.37 -0.89
CA GLN A 27 -2.27 -22.21 -0.65
C GLN A 27 -2.06 -23.16 0.51
N TYR A 28 -0.91 -23.83 0.57
CA TYR A 28 -0.59 -24.78 1.62
C TYR A 28 -0.65 -24.14 3.01
N ARG A 29 0.01 -22.99 3.18
CA ARG A 29 0.08 -22.31 4.49
C ARG A 29 -1.26 -21.74 4.92
N VAL A 30 -2.12 -21.33 3.98
CA VAL A 30 -3.49 -20.92 4.33
C VAL A 30 -4.28 -22.12 4.82
N LEU A 31 -4.28 -23.24 4.08
CA LEU A 31 -5.02 -24.44 4.47
C LEU A 31 -4.49 -25.05 5.78
N SER A 32 -3.17 -25.08 5.99
CA SER A 32 -2.60 -25.58 7.25
C SER A 32 -2.96 -24.67 8.43
N ARG A 33 -2.94 -23.34 8.25
CA ARG A 33 -3.39 -22.42 9.30
C ARG A 33 -4.87 -22.58 9.61
N LEU A 34 -5.71 -22.75 8.59
CA LEU A 34 -7.14 -23.03 8.78
C LEU A 34 -7.33 -24.35 9.54
N GLY A 35 -6.67 -25.43 9.12
CA GLY A 35 -6.76 -26.74 9.77
C GLY A 35 -6.22 -26.75 11.20
N ASN A 36 -5.07 -26.11 11.46
CA ASN A 36 -4.47 -26.03 12.79
C ASN A 36 -5.21 -25.08 13.71
N SER A 37 -5.89 -24.06 13.18
CA SER A 37 -6.81 -23.25 14.01
C SER A 37 -7.94 -24.10 14.56
N LEU A 38 -8.30 -25.17 13.85
CA LEU A 38 -9.25 -26.17 14.28
C LEU A 38 -8.56 -27.36 14.98
N LEU A 39 -7.34 -27.28 15.49
CA LEU A 39 -6.76 -28.41 16.23
C LEU A 39 -7.34 -28.49 17.66
N GLU A 40 -7.63 -29.69 18.15
CA GLU A 40 -7.99 -29.95 19.56
C GLU A 40 -6.92 -30.76 20.28
N GLU A 41 -6.85 -30.64 21.62
CA GLU A 41 -5.81 -31.26 22.46
C GLU A 41 -5.74 -32.79 22.35
N HIS A 42 -6.83 -33.43 21.93
CA HIS A 42 -6.90 -34.88 21.73
C HIS A 42 -6.45 -35.35 20.32
N GLU A 43 -6.24 -34.43 19.38
CA GLU A 43 -5.80 -34.77 18.02
C GLU A 43 -4.28 -34.90 17.97
N ILE A 44 -3.80 -36.03 17.44
CA ILE A 44 -2.40 -36.48 17.62
C ILE A 44 -1.41 -35.67 16.79
N ASP A 45 -1.79 -35.19 15.60
CA ASP A 45 -0.87 -34.53 14.67
C ASP A 45 -1.37 -33.15 14.22
N GLU A 46 -0.59 -32.12 14.59
CA GLU A 46 -0.65 -30.83 13.91
C GLU A 46 -0.34 -31.01 12.42
N ILE A 47 -1.04 -30.28 11.55
CA ILE A 47 -0.68 -30.25 10.14
C ILE A 47 0.71 -29.59 10.04
N PRO A 48 1.72 -30.29 9.52
CA PRO A 48 3.08 -29.78 9.54
C PRO A 48 3.23 -28.54 8.67
N PHE A 49 4.32 -27.79 8.88
CA PHE A 49 4.61 -26.60 8.09
C PHE A 49 4.92 -26.91 6.61
N THR A 50 5.39 -28.12 6.30
CA THR A 50 5.60 -28.65 4.94
C THR A 50 5.54 -30.19 4.95
N GLY A 51 5.51 -30.80 3.76
CA GLY A 51 5.71 -32.23 3.57
C GLY A 51 4.44 -33.06 3.36
N TRP A 52 3.27 -32.51 3.69
CA TRP A 52 2.00 -33.12 3.29
C TRP A 52 1.60 -32.65 1.88
N PRO A 53 0.96 -33.50 1.07
CA PRO A 53 0.27 -33.05 -0.13
C PRO A 53 -0.87 -32.09 0.23
N THR A 54 -1.10 -31.08 -0.61
CA THR A 54 -2.16 -30.08 -0.40
C THR A 54 -3.54 -30.73 -0.25
N ASP A 55 -3.82 -31.80 -1.00
CA ASP A 55 -5.08 -32.54 -0.91
C ASP A 55 -5.27 -33.24 0.44
N ARG A 56 -4.18 -33.73 1.05
CA ARG A 56 -4.22 -34.31 2.39
C ARG A 56 -4.54 -33.24 3.43
N VAL A 57 -3.92 -32.07 3.31
CA VAL A 57 -4.19 -30.93 4.20
C VAL A 57 -5.65 -30.47 4.06
N PHE A 58 -6.14 -30.37 2.82
CA PHE A 58 -7.53 -30.01 2.56
C PHE A 58 -8.51 -31.04 3.12
N GLY A 59 -8.24 -32.33 2.93
CA GLY A 59 -9.05 -33.42 3.49
C GLY A 59 -9.09 -33.39 5.02
N GLU A 60 -7.95 -33.11 5.65
CA GLU A 60 -7.86 -32.97 7.11
C GLU A 60 -8.65 -31.76 7.62
N LEU A 61 -8.60 -30.63 6.92
CA LEU A 61 -9.45 -29.47 7.22
C LEU A 61 -10.94 -29.85 7.16
N VAL A 62 -11.37 -30.51 6.07
CA VAL A 62 -12.77 -30.96 5.91
C VAL A 62 -13.18 -31.91 7.04
N ARG A 63 -12.33 -32.89 7.39
CA ARG A 63 -12.57 -33.84 8.49
C ARG A 63 -12.82 -33.10 9.80
N ARG A 64 -11.92 -32.20 10.19
CA ARG A 64 -12.03 -31.42 11.45
C ARG A 64 -13.28 -30.55 11.48
N MET A 65 -13.67 -29.98 10.34
CA MET A 65 -14.88 -29.15 10.25
C MET A 65 -16.16 -29.98 10.41
N ASP A 66 -16.26 -31.12 9.74
CA ASP A 66 -17.44 -31.99 9.78
C ASP A 66 -17.61 -32.70 11.13
N GLU A 67 -16.52 -33.15 11.77
CA GLU A 67 -16.60 -33.77 13.11
C GLU A 67 -17.24 -32.86 14.15
N ARG A 68 -17.02 -31.55 14.01
CA ARG A 68 -17.57 -30.53 14.91
C ARG A 68 -18.93 -30.01 14.45
N GLY A 69 -19.22 -30.09 13.16
CA GLY A 69 -20.40 -29.48 12.55
C GLY A 69 -20.45 -27.96 12.75
N GLY A 70 -21.63 -27.38 12.49
CA GLY A 70 -21.86 -25.94 12.65
C GLY A 70 -21.48 -25.10 11.44
N VAL A 71 -21.24 -23.80 11.64
CA VAL A 71 -20.97 -22.84 10.59
C VAL A 71 -19.58 -22.22 10.79
N TYR A 72 -18.78 -22.26 9.74
CA TYR A 72 -17.44 -21.69 9.70
C TYR A 72 -17.41 -20.49 8.78
N ILE A 73 -16.93 -19.35 9.30
CA ILE A 73 -16.78 -18.11 8.55
C ILE A 73 -15.29 -17.90 8.31
N LEU A 74 -14.86 -18.10 7.07
CA LEU A 74 -13.48 -17.98 6.63
C LEU A 74 -13.28 -16.60 6.02
N VAL A 75 -12.57 -15.73 6.74
CA VAL A 75 -12.24 -14.38 6.28
C VAL A 75 -10.82 -14.40 5.71
N LEU A 76 -10.70 -14.12 4.43
CA LEU A 76 -9.44 -13.99 3.72
C LEU A 76 -9.22 -12.49 3.48
N ASP A 77 -8.22 -11.92 4.12
CA ASP A 77 -7.90 -10.49 4.04
C ASP A 77 -6.71 -10.26 3.10
N GLU A 78 -6.75 -9.19 2.30
CA GLU A 78 -5.74 -8.89 1.25
C GLU A 78 -5.56 -10.05 0.23
N ILE A 79 -6.67 -10.64 -0.23
CA ILE A 79 -6.68 -11.85 -1.06
C ILE A 79 -6.01 -11.71 -2.42
N ASP A 80 -5.95 -10.48 -2.94
CA ASP A 80 -5.33 -10.14 -4.21
C ASP A 80 -3.83 -10.45 -4.20
N HIS A 81 -3.17 -10.33 -3.05
CA HIS A 81 -1.77 -10.73 -2.90
C HIS A 81 -1.56 -12.23 -3.10
N LEU A 82 -2.45 -13.05 -2.54
CA LEU A 82 -2.36 -14.50 -2.66
C LEU A 82 -2.62 -14.95 -4.10
N VAL A 83 -3.68 -14.44 -4.74
CA VAL A 83 -4.03 -14.86 -6.11
C VAL A 83 -2.93 -14.49 -7.11
N ARG A 84 -2.33 -13.29 -6.98
CA ARG A 84 -1.22 -12.88 -7.84
C ARG A 84 0.01 -13.78 -7.74
N LYS A 85 0.24 -14.44 -6.59
CA LYS A 85 1.42 -15.27 -6.34
C LYS A 85 1.17 -16.77 -6.55
N ALA A 86 0.03 -17.27 -6.07
CA ALA A 86 -0.28 -18.69 -5.97
C ALA A 86 -1.43 -19.15 -6.87
N GLY A 87 -2.06 -18.24 -7.62
CA GLY A 87 -3.25 -18.53 -8.42
C GLY A 87 -4.54 -18.57 -7.60
N ASP A 88 -5.65 -18.92 -8.26
CA ASP A 88 -6.99 -18.96 -7.68
C ASP A 88 -7.44 -20.36 -7.23
N ASP A 89 -6.57 -21.38 -7.32
CA ASP A 89 -6.85 -22.76 -6.90
C ASP A 89 -7.29 -22.87 -5.43
N LEU A 90 -6.72 -22.06 -4.53
CA LEU A 90 -7.19 -22.02 -3.14
C LEU A 90 -8.65 -21.55 -3.07
N LEU A 91 -9.00 -20.47 -3.79
CA LEU A 91 -10.35 -19.93 -3.77
C LEU A 91 -11.35 -20.93 -4.37
N TYR A 92 -10.95 -21.67 -5.40
CA TYR A 92 -11.75 -22.77 -5.91
C TYR A 92 -12.02 -23.81 -4.83
N ASN A 93 -11.00 -24.26 -4.11
CA ASN A 93 -11.14 -25.24 -3.04
C ASN A 93 -12.02 -24.74 -1.89
N LEU A 94 -11.79 -23.51 -1.42
CA LEU A 94 -12.55 -22.92 -0.32
C LEU A 94 -14.02 -22.64 -0.68
N THR A 95 -14.28 -22.13 -1.89
CA THR A 95 -15.67 -21.91 -2.36
C THR A 95 -16.40 -23.22 -2.63
N SER A 96 -15.66 -24.32 -2.85
CA SER A 96 -16.23 -25.66 -3.02
C SER A 96 -16.40 -26.44 -1.72
N LEU A 97 -15.94 -25.92 -0.57
CA LEU A 97 -15.98 -26.64 0.71
C LEU A 97 -17.37 -27.18 1.07
N ASN A 98 -18.42 -26.40 0.83
CA ASN A 98 -19.80 -26.81 1.10
C ASN A 98 -20.23 -28.08 0.33
N ALA A 99 -19.58 -28.42 -0.78
CA ALA A 99 -19.85 -29.67 -1.50
C ALA A 99 -19.21 -30.90 -0.81
N SER A 100 -18.12 -30.70 -0.07
CA SER A 100 -17.41 -31.74 0.66
C SER A 100 -17.91 -31.91 2.11
N LEU A 101 -18.52 -30.87 2.69
CA LEU A 101 -19.02 -30.86 4.08
C LEU A 101 -20.42 -31.46 4.19
N LYS A 102 -20.59 -32.42 5.10
CA LYS A 102 -21.86 -33.10 5.37
C LYS A 102 -22.64 -32.45 6.51
N THR A 103 -21.96 -32.19 7.62
CA THR A 103 -22.54 -31.72 8.89
C THR A 103 -22.23 -30.25 9.14
N ALA A 104 -21.12 -29.76 8.61
CA ALA A 104 -20.74 -28.37 8.67
C ALA A 104 -21.15 -27.57 7.44
N ARG A 105 -21.11 -26.24 7.58
CA ARG A 105 -21.31 -25.26 6.52
C ARG A 105 -20.23 -24.20 6.58
N THR A 106 -19.90 -23.65 5.42
CA THR A 106 -18.87 -22.63 5.25
C THR A 106 -19.39 -21.39 4.55
N CYS A 107 -18.94 -20.23 5.02
CA CYS A 107 -19.04 -18.95 4.35
C CYS A 107 -17.63 -18.42 4.15
N VAL A 108 -17.31 -18.01 2.92
CA VAL A 108 -16.01 -17.42 2.58
C VAL A 108 -16.23 -15.94 2.33
N ILE A 109 -15.47 -15.09 3.03
CA ILE A 109 -15.46 -13.63 2.86
C ILE A 109 -14.07 -13.26 2.37
N GLY A 110 -13.99 -12.71 1.17
CA GLY A 110 -12.75 -12.21 0.60
C GLY A 110 -12.69 -10.68 0.66
N ILE A 111 -11.60 -10.13 1.19
CA ILE A 111 -11.34 -8.70 1.22
C ILE A 111 -10.17 -8.40 0.27
N SER A 112 -10.40 -7.54 -0.71
CA SER A 112 -9.44 -7.14 -1.74
C SER A 112 -9.36 -5.61 -1.80
N ASN A 113 -8.16 -5.09 -2.05
CA ASN A 113 -7.97 -3.66 -2.37
C ASN A 113 -8.02 -3.39 -3.89
N ASP A 114 -8.03 -4.44 -4.72
CA ASP A 114 -8.08 -4.34 -6.18
C ASP A 114 -9.54 -4.48 -6.66
N LEU A 115 -10.10 -3.40 -7.21
CA LEU A 115 -11.45 -3.38 -7.79
C LEU A 115 -11.61 -4.30 -9.00
N LYS A 116 -10.50 -4.63 -9.68
CA LYS A 116 -10.48 -5.55 -10.83
C LYS A 116 -10.17 -6.99 -10.41
N PHE A 117 -10.05 -7.24 -9.11
CA PHE A 117 -9.70 -8.56 -8.59
C PHE A 117 -10.56 -9.68 -9.20
N THR A 118 -11.87 -9.46 -9.28
CA THR A 118 -12.83 -10.44 -9.81
C THR A 118 -12.61 -10.80 -11.28
N ASP A 119 -11.95 -9.93 -12.06
CA ASP A 119 -11.66 -10.18 -13.48
C ASP A 119 -10.49 -11.16 -13.67
N PHE A 120 -9.64 -11.32 -12.65
CA PHE A 120 -8.51 -12.25 -12.67
C PHE A 120 -8.89 -13.68 -12.26
N LEU A 121 -10.11 -13.88 -11.76
CA LEU A 121 -10.58 -15.18 -11.29
C LEU A 121 -11.14 -16.03 -12.44
N ASP A 122 -10.93 -17.34 -12.37
CA ASP A 122 -11.62 -18.30 -13.23
C ASP A 122 -13.14 -18.11 -13.10
N PRO A 123 -13.91 -18.19 -14.21
CA PRO A 123 -15.35 -17.98 -14.22
C PRO A 123 -16.12 -18.80 -13.18
N ARG A 124 -15.65 -20.00 -12.83
CA ARG A 124 -16.27 -20.87 -11.81
C ARG A 124 -16.07 -20.34 -10.40
N VAL A 125 -14.87 -19.84 -10.10
CA VAL A 125 -14.54 -19.21 -8.81
C VAL A 125 -15.33 -17.92 -8.67
N ARG A 126 -15.33 -17.08 -9.72
CA ARG A 126 -16.09 -15.83 -9.75
C ARG A 126 -17.59 -16.05 -9.53
N SER A 127 -18.17 -17.06 -10.18
CA SER A 127 -19.61 -17.38 -10.02
C SER A 127 -19.99 -17.80 -8.59
N ARG A 128 -19.06 -18.45 -7.86
CA ARG A 128 -19.30 -18.88 -6.48
C ARG A 128 -18.99 -17.79 -5.45
N LEU A 129 -17.90 -17.05 -5.66
CA LEU A 129 -17.43 -16.02 -4.73
C LEU A 129 -18.20 -14.69 -4.90
N GLY A 130 -18.43 -14.28 -6.14
CA GLY A 130 -19.07 -13.00 -6.51
C GLY A 130 -20.60 -13.02 -6.47
N GLN A 131 -21.21 -13.84 -5.61
CA GLN A 131 -22.66 -13.81 -5.42
C GLN A 131 -23.11 -12.51 -4.74
N LEU A 132 -22.25 -11.93 -3.90
CA LEU A 132 -22.50 -10.71 -3.14
C LEU A 132 -21.20 -9.90 -3.05
N ASP A 133 -21.10 -8.86 -3.87
CA ASP A 133 -20.00 -7.91 -3.83
C ASP A 133 -20.41 -6.67 -3.03
N VAL A 134 -19.61 -6.31 -2.02
CA VAL A 134 -19.81 -5.10 -1.21
C VAL A 134 -18.63 -4.16 -1.46
N VAL A 135 -18.91 -2.99 -2.03
CA VAL A 135 -17.90 -1.97 -2.30
C VAL A 135 -17.85 -1.01 -1.12
N PHE A 136 -16.67 -0.90 -0.50
CA PHE A 136 -16.38 0.10 0.52
C PHE A 136 -15.83 1.34 -0.17
N ASN A 137 -16.66 2.36 -0.31
CA ASN A 137 -16.22 3.64 -0.84
C ASN A 137 -15.27 4.33 0.17
N PRO A 138 -14.31 5.13 -0.31
CA PRO A 138 -13.54 6.03 0.54
C PRO A 138 -14.43 6.87 1.45
N TYR A 139 -13.98 7.14 2.67
CA TYR A 139 -14.73 7.97 3.59
C TYR A 139 -14.76 9.43 3.13
N ASP A 140 -15.90 10.09 3.30
CA ASP A 140 -15.97 11.53 3.16
C ASP A 140 -15.38 12.25 4.40
N ALA A 141 -15.19 13.56 4.29
CA ALA A 141 -14.60 14.36 5.37
C ALA A 141 -15.43 14.34 6.66
N GLN A 142 -16.76 14.21 6.57
CA GLN A 142 -17.63 14.18 7.74
C GLN A 142 -17.55 12.83 8.45
N GLN A 143 -17.55 11.73 7.70
CA GLN A 143 -17.35 10.39 8.23
C GLN A 143 -15.98 10.25 8.90
N LEU A 144 -14.92 10.80 8.29
CA LEU A 144 -13.59 10.82 8.90
C LEU A 144 -13.56 11.66 10.17
N GLN A 145 -14.26 12.80 10.20
CA GLN A 145 -14.38 13.62 11.40
C GLN A 145 -15.05 12.85 12.54
N ASP A 146 -16.15 12.13 12.26
CA ASP A 146 -16.87 11.32 13.24
C ASP A 146 -15.98 10.19 13.79
N ILE A 147 -15.24 9.50 12.91
CA ILE A 147 -14.27 8.46 13.28
C ILE A 147 -13.19 9.03 14.20
N LEU A 148 -12.59 10.17 13.81
CA LEU A 148 -11.54 10.81 14.58
C LEU A 148 -12.04 11.27 15.95
N LEU A 149 -13.24 11.85 16.02
CA LEU A 149 -13.87 12.27 17.28
C LEU A 149 -14.02 11.07 18.22
N GLN A 150 -14.69 10.01 17.75
CA GLN A 150 -14.91 8.79 18.53
C GLN A 150 -13.59 8.16 19.04
N ARG A 151 -12.53 8.18 18.23
CA ARG A 151 -11.22 7.62 18.63
C ARG A 151 -10.45 8.56 19.56
N SER A 152 -10.65 9.87 19.45
CA SER A 152 -9.97 10.88 20.27
C SER A 152 -10.48 10.89 21.71
N GLU A 153 -11.79 10.70 21.92
CA GLU A 153 -12.43 10.74 23.25
C GLU A 153 -11.86 9.70 24.23
N GLY A 154 -11.43 8.53 23.72
CA GLY A 154 -10.83 7.47 24.54
C GLY A 154 -9.31 7.45 24.60
N SER A 155 -8.63 8.28 23.79
CA SER A 155 -7.16 8.20 23.60
C SER A 155 -6.41 9.46 24.00
N LEU A 156 -7.08 10.61 24.07
CA LEU A 156 -6.51 11.90 24.41
C LEU A 156 -7.15 12.44 25.69
N LYS A 157 -6.43 13.27 26.45
CA LYS A 157 -7.06 13.97 27.59
C LYS A 157 -8.04 15.01 27.08
N GLU A 158 -9.05 15.29 27.90
CA GLU A 158 -10.05 16.31 27.61
C GLU A 158 -9.41 17.69 27.32
N ASN A 159 -10.01 18.42 26.37
CA ASN A 159 -9.63 19.79 26.00
C ASN A 159 -8.18 19.99 25.51
N ILE A 160 -7.49 18.93 25.08
CA ILE A 160 -6.16 19.03 24.45
C ILE A 160 -6.23 19.54 23.00
N LEU A 161 -7.30 19.23 22.27
CA LEU A 161 -7.43 19.64 20.86
C LEU A 161 -8.08 21.01 20.75
N ASP A 162 -7.49 21.91 19.97
CA ASP A 162 -8.15 23.17 19.57
C ASP A 162 -9.25 22.92 18.55
N ASP A 163 -10.19 23.87 18.48
CA ASP A 163 -11.28 23.86 17.52
C ASP A 163 -10.75 23.77 16.08
N GLY A 164 -11.33 22.84 15.32
CA GLY A 164 -10.99 22.63 13.92
C GLY A 164 -9.79 21.73 13.65
N VAL A 165 -9.06 21.24 14.65
CA VAL A 165 -7.98 20.25 14.43
C VAL A 165 -8.49 18.96 13.81
N ILE A 166 -9.54 18.38 14.40
CA ILE A 166 -10.16 17.16 13.87
C ILE A 166 -10.68 17.39 12.45
N GLY A 167 -11.38 18.50 12.22
CA GLY A 167 -11.90 18.87 10.90
C GLY A 167 -10.79 19.04 9.86
N LEU A 168 -9.67 19.67 10.23
CA LEU A 168 -8.52 19.82 9.34
C LEU A 168 -7.88 18.46 9.01
N CYS A 169 -7.68 17.58 9.99
CA CYS A 169 -7.14 16.24 9.75
C CYS A 169 -8.06 15.43 8.81
N ALA A 170 -9.38 15.47 9.07
CA ALA A 170 -10.37 14.78 8.25
C ALA A 170 -10.41 15.32 6.81
N ALA A 171 -10.40 16.64 6.64
CA ALA A 171 -10.41 17.27 5.31
C ALA A 171 -9.16 16.93 4.50
N LEU A 172 -7.97 16.94 5.12
CA LEU A 172 -6.71 16.59 4.45
C LEU A 172 -6.70 15.11 4.01
N ALA A 173 -7.15 14.20 4.87
CA ALA A 173 -7.21 12.77 4.53
C ALA A 173 -8.28 12.46 3.47
N ALA A 174 -9.43 13.13 3.52
CA ALA A 174 -10.50 13.00 2.52
C ALA A 174 -10.07 13.51 1.14
N GLN A 175 -9.30 14.60 1.08
CA GLN A 175 -8.84 15.20 -0.16
C GLN A 175 -7.92 14.27 -0.96
N GLU A 176 -7.05 13.52 -0.29
CA GLU A 176 -6.11 12.60 -0.95
C GLU A 176 -6.82 11.30 -1.35
N HIS A 177 -7.31 10.54 -0.37
CA HIS A 177 -7.75 9.15 -0.60
C HIS A 177 -8.96 8.70 0.23
N GLY A 178 -9.44 9.50 1.19
CA GLY A 178 -10.51 9.08 2.13
C GLY A 178 -10.09 7.92 3.04
N ASP A 179 -8.79 7.80 3.36
CA ASP A 179 -8.25 6.75 4.21
C ASP A 179 -8.28 7.15 5.69
N ALA A 180 -9.06 6.40 6.49
CA ALA A 180 -9.16 6.61 7.93
C ALA A 180 -7.85 6.36 8.68
N ARG A 181 -6.97 5.47 8.18
CA ARG A 181 -5.65 5.25 8.79
C ARG A 181 -4.79 6.50 8.66
N CYS A 182 -4.76 7.09 7.47
CA CYS A 182 -4.06 8.34 7.21
C CYS A 182 -4.57 9.46 8.13
N ALA A 183 -5.90 9.59 8.28
CA ALA A 183 -6.50 10.57 9.19
C ALA A 183 -6.04 10.38 10.65
N LEU A 184 -6.08 9.14 11.14
CA LEU A 184 -5.66 8.79 12.51
C LEU A 184 -4.16 9.01 12.73
N ASP A 185 -3.34 8.61 11.77
CA ASP A 185 -1.90 8.83 11.81
C ASP A 185 -1.55 10.33 11.82
N LEU A 186 -2.23 11.13 10.99
CA LEU A 186 -2.06 12.57 10.99
C LEU A 186 -2.41 13.19 12.34
N LEU A 187 -3.52 12.78 12.97
CA LEU A 187 -3.90 13.26 14.30
C LEU A 187 -2.89 12.83 15.38
N ARG A 188 -2.41 11.58 15.32
CA ARG A 188 -1.38 11.07 16.24
C ARG A 188 -0.10 11.89 16.14
N VAL A 189 0.47 12.03 14.94
CA VAL A 189 1.71 12.78 14.73
C VAL A 189 1.52 14.26 15.09
N SER A 190 0.33 14.83 14.85
CA SER A 190 0.01 16.20 15.30
C SER A 190 0.09 16.36 16.81
N THR A 191 -0.37 15.34 17.55
CA THR A 191 -0.31 15.32 19.01
C THR A 191 1.12 15.19 19.51
N GLU A 192 1.90 14.27 18.93
CA GLU A 192 3.33 14.11 19.22
C GLU A 192 4.12 15.41 18.96
N ARG A 193 3.74 16.18 17.94
CA ARG A 193 4.37 17.48 17.62
C ARG A 193 4.06 18.56 18.64
N ALA A 194 2.83 18.60 19.16
CA ALA A 194 2.48 19.52 20.24
C ALA A 194 3.29 19.20 21.50
N GLU A 195 3.39 17.91 21.84
CA GLU A 195 4.18 17.44 22.98
C GLU A 195 5.67 17.78 22.84
N GLN A 196 6.28 17.52 21.68
CA GLN A 196 7.67 17.90 21.39
C GLN A 196 7.92 19.41 21.48
N SER A 197 6.91 20.23 21.14
CA SER A 197 6.99 21.69 21.19
C SER A 197 6.74 22.23 22.61
N GLY A 198 6.34 21.38 23.56
CA GLY A 198 5.95 21.78 24.91
C GLY A 198 4.60 22.51 24.97
N ASP A 199 3.79 22.41 23.91
CA ASP A 199 2.50 23.08 23.82
C ASP A 199 1.43 22.30 24.58
N SER A 200 0.65 23.01 25.40
CA SER A 200 -0.44 22.41 26.19
C SER A 200 -1.63 21.92 25.37
N LYS A 201 -1.74 22.41 24.13
CA LYS A 201 -2.83 22.07 23.20
C LYS A 201 -2.30 21.78 21.79
N VAL A 202 -3.02 20.91 21.09
CA VAL A 202 -2.79 20.64 19.68
C VAL A 202 -3.58 21.67 18.88
N GLY A 203 -2.88 22.53 18.13
CA GLY A 203 -3.48 23.46 17.19
C GLY A 203 -3.27 23.05 15.73
N GLN A 204 -3.91 23.77 14.80
CA GLN A 204 -3.80 23.51 13.36
C GLN A 204 -2.35 23.61 12.82
N ARG A 205 -1.49 24.41 13.47
CA ARG A 205 -0.04 24.47 13.18
C ARG A 205 0.61 23.09 13.28
N HIS A 206 0.27 22.31 14.31
CA HIS A 206 0.84 20.98 14.52
C HIS A 206 0.38 20.01 13.45
N VAL A 207 -0.86 20.14 12.96
CA VAL A 207 -1.37 19.34 11.83
C VAL A 207 -0.59 19.60 10.56
N ARG A 208 -0.29 20.87 10.24
CA ARG A 208 0.55 21.21 9.08
C ARG A 208 1.98 20.69 9.23
N MET A 209 2.55 20.79 10.43
CA MET A 209 3.88 20.23 10.72
C MET A 209 3.88 18.70 10.60
N ALA A 210 2.83 18.03 11.06
CA ALA A 210 2.66 16.59 10.96
C ALA A 210 2.52 16.13 9.51
N GLN A 211 1.69 16.81 8.71
CA GLN A 211 1.56 16.55 7.27
C GLN A 211 2.93 16.60 6.58
N HIS A 212 3.68 17.69 6.80
CA HIS A 212 5.02 17.86 6.25
C HIS A 212 6.02 16.81 6.71
N GLN A 213 5.88 16.31 7.95
CA GLN A 213 6.73 15.24 8.46
C GLN A 213 6.38 13.89 7.81
N ILE A 214 5.10 13.53 7.74
CA ILE A 214 4.63 12.28 7.16
C ILE A 214 5.06 12.20 5.68
N GLU A 215 4.90 13.29 4.92
CA GLU A 215 5.40 13.38 3.55
C GLU A 215 6.91 13.14 3.47
N ARG A 216 7.71 13.76 4.36
CA ARG A 216 9.16 13.53 4.43
C ARG A 216 9.50 12.06 4.73
N ASP A 217 8.88 11.49 5.76
CA ASP A 217 9.17 10.14 6.24
C ASP A 217 8.79 9.06 5.22
N GLN A 218 7.81 9.33 4.35
CA GLN A 218 7.49 8.48 3.22
C GLN A 218 8.52 8.63 2.08
N MET A 219 8.97 9.84 1.76
CA MET A 219 9.84 10.09 0.62
C MET A 219 11.32 9.75 0.86
N ILE A 220 11.86 10.03 2.05
CA ILE A 220 13.27 9.78 2.40
C ILE A 220 13.70 8.33 2.10
N PRO A 221 13.05 7.28 2.62
CA PRO A 221 13.47 5.90 2.39
C PRO A 221 13.30 5.48 0.92
N VAL A 222 12.33 6.04 0.22
CA VAL A 222 12.14 5.79 -1.22
C VAL A 222 13.30 6.35 -2.01
N ILE A 223 13.67 7.63 -1.79
CA ILE A 223 14.80 8.28 -2.47
C ILE A 223 16.13 7.58 -2.15
N ALA A 224 16.35 7.21 -0.88
CA ALA A 224 17.56 6.52 -0.44
C ALA A 224 17.72 5.13 -1.07
N SER A 225 16.61 4.39 -1.22
CA SER A 225 16.61 3.03 -1.76
C SER A 225 16.54 2.95 -3.30
N LEU A 226 16.45 4.09 -4.00
CA LEU A 226 16.49 4.12 -5.46
C LEU A 226 17.78 3.48 -6.00
N PRO A 227 17.70 2.66 -7.06
CA PRO A 227 18.89 2.20 -7.78
C PRO A 227 19.69 3.38 -8.35
N SER A 228 21.02 3.27 -8.45
CA SER A 228 21.91 4.36 -8.92
C SER A 228 21.47 4.99 -10.24
N GLN A 229 21.01 4.18 -11.21
CA GLN A 229 20.50 4.70 -12.48
C GLN A 229 19.23 5.55 -12.33
N GLN A 230 18.35 5.23 -11.38
CA GLN A 230 17.17 6.04 -11.06
C GLN A 230 17.55 7.31 -10.30
N LYS A 231 18.53 7.24 -9.38
CA LYS A 231 19.09 8.42 -8.70
C LYS A 231 19.71 9.40 -9.69
N LEU A 232 20.48 8.92 -10.68
CA LEU A 232 21.04 9.78 -11.73
C LEU A 232 19.96 10.46 -12.59
N VAL A 233 18.89 9.74 -12.93
CA VAL A 233 17.75 10.34 -13.65
C VAL A 233 17.05 11.39 -12.79
N LEU A 234 16.80 11.11 -11.51
CA LEU A 234 16.19 12.06 -10.59
C LEU A 234 17.07 13.30 -10.39
N ALA A 235 18.38 13.11 -10.16
CA ALA A 235 19.36 14.18 -10.08
C ALA A 235 19.33 15.06 -11.34
N SER A 236 19.21 14.45 -12.52
CA SER A 236 19.13 15.17 -13.79
C SER A 236 17.88 16.05 -13.92
N VAL A 237 16.75 15.62 -13.34
CA VAL A 237 15.54 16.45 -13.24
C VAL A 237 15.80 17.63 -12.29
N LEU A 238 16.31 17.37 -11.09
CA LEU A 238 16.58 18.39 -10.07
C LEU A 238 17.61 19.44 -10.54
N ILE A 239 18.67 19.00 -11.22
CA ILE A 239 19.68 19.88 -11.81
C ILE A 239 19.04 20.79 -12.86
N ASN A 240 18.20 20.26 -13.74
CA ASN A 240 17.50 21.08 -14.74
C ASN A 240 16.56 22.10 -14.08
N GLU A 241 15.83 21.72 -13.02
CA GLU A 241 14.95 22.65 -12.28
C GLU A 241 15.73 23.74 -11.54
N LYS A 242 16.88 23.38 -10.93
CA LYS A 242 17.80 24.33 -10.30
C LYS A 242 18.33 25.37 -11.31
N ASN A 243 18.48 24.98 -12.57
CA ASN A 243 18.84 25.87 -13.68
C ASN A 243 17.65 26.65 -14.27
N GLY A 244 16.49 26.62 -13.61
CA GLY A 244 15.32 27.41 -13.96
C GLY A 244 14.40 26.79 -15.02
N LEU A 245 14.68 25.57 -15.49
CA LEU A 245 13.79 24.87 -16.41
C LEU A 245 12.55 24.38 -15.67
N ARG A 246 11.38 24.56 -16.30
CA ARG A 246 10.10 23.98 -15.88
C ARG A 246 9.48 23.25 -17.05
N ASN A 247 8.63 22.25 -16.79
CA ASN A 247 8.03 21.41 -17.82
C ASN A 247 9.09 20.78 -18.73
N ILE A 248 10.10 20.15 -18.09
CA ILE A 248 11.33 19.70 -18.73
C ILE A 248 11.00 18.58 -19.72
N GLN A 249 11.57 18.65 -20.92
CA GLN A 249 11.37 17.60 -21.93
C GLN A 249 12.27 16.39 -21.64
N THR A 250 11.85 15.21 -22.07
CA THR A 250 12.65 13.98 -21.92
C THR A 250 14.05 14.09 -22.53
N GLY A 251 14.22 14.86 -23.62
CA GLY A 251 15.54 15.12 -24.22
C GLY A 251 16.49 15.90 -23.30
N GLU A 252 15.98 16.92 -22.61
CA GLU A 252 16.77 17.74 -21.67
C GLU A 252 17.19 16.93 -20.44
N VAL A 253 16.27 16.13 -19.90
CA VAL A 253 16.60 15.19 -18.81
C VAL A 253 17.68 14.22 -19.26
N TYR A 254 17.54 13.65 -20.47
CA TYR A 254 18.50 12.69 -21.01
C TYR A 254 19.89 13.30 -21.22
N HIS A 255 19.97 14.55 -21.69
CA HIS A 255 21.25 15.23 -21.92
C HIS A 255 22.03 15.47 -20.62
N VAL A 256 21.34 15.91 -19.56
CA VAL A 256 21.95 16.07 -18.22
C VAL A 256 22.31 14.71 -17.64
N TYR A 257 21.46 13.70 -17.81
CA TYR A 257 21.71 12.32 -17.38
C TYR A 257 22.97 11.72 -18.02
N GLN A 258 23.18 11.92 -19.33
CA GLN A 258 24.39 11.43 -19.99
C GLN A 258 25.67 12.05 -19.41
N GLN A 259 25.64 13.34 -19.05
CA GLN A 259 26.75 14.00 -18.39
C GLN A 259 26.94 13.49 -16.96
N ALA A 260 25.84 13.30 -16.22
CA ALA A 260 25.87 12.76 -14.87
C ALA A 260 26.46 11.33 -14.86
N CYS A 261 26.06 10.46 -15.78
CA CYS A 261 26.66 9.13 -15.93
C CYS A 261 28.18 9.19 -16.15
N ARG A 262 28.66 10.13 -16.97
CA ARG A 262 30.10 10.31 -17.22
C ARG A 262 30.84 10.74 -15.95
N TYR A 263 30.27 11.65 -15.17
CA TYR A 263 30.86 12.08 -13.90
C TYR A 263 30.88 10.96 -12.86
N ALA A 264 29.83 10.12 -12.81
CA ALA A 264 29.77 8.98 -11.91
C ALA A 264 30.52 7.72 -12.41
N GLY A 265 31.16 7.76 -13.59
CA GLY A 265 31.83 6.58 -14.17
C GLY A 265 30.87 5.47 -14.62
N HIS A 266 29.59 5.78 -14.87
CA HIS A 266 28.60 4.83 -15.37
C HIS A 266 28.40 4.93 -16.88
N ASN A 267 28.06 3.79 -17.50
CA ASN A 267 27.62 3.77 -18.89
C ASN A 267 26.18 4.30 -18.99
N PRO A 268 25.90 5.30 -19.84
CA PRO A 268 24.55 5.84 -19.98
C PRO A 268 23.62 4.81 -20.65
N LEU A 269 22.43 4.66 -20.08
CA LEU A 269 21.35 3.90 -20.70
C LEU A 269 20.81 4.61 -21.94
N THR A 270 20.07 3.90 -22.78
CA THR A 270 19.41 4.51 -23.93
C THR A 270 18.29 5.46 -23.49
N GLN A 271 17.98 6.48 -24.30
CA GLN A 271 16.89 7.41 -24.04
C GLN A 271 15.53 6.72 -23.84
N ARG A 272 15.29 5.60 -24.54
CA ARG A 272 14.11 4.75 -24.34
C ARG A 272 14.04 4.18 -22.92
N ARG A 273 15.17 3.71 -22.36
CA ARG A 273 15.19 3.20 -20.99
C ARG A 273 15.07 4.31 -19.96
N VAL A 274 15.71 5.45 -20.17
CA VAL A 274 15.53 6.63 -19.30
C VAL A 274 14.07 7.09 -19.27
N SER A 275 13.36 7.08 -20.40
CA SER A 275 11.92 7.36 -20.43
C SER A 275 11.08 6.38 -19.59
N GLY A 276 11.49 5.11 -19.52
CA GLY A 276 10.91 4.12 -18.62
C GLY A 276 11.23 4.39 -17.15
N LEU A 277 12.48 4.76 -16.83
CA LEU A 277 12.86 5.15 -15.46
C LEU A 277 12.11 6.40 -14.99
N ILE A 278 11.87 7.39 -15.88
CA ILE A 278 11.03 8.56 -15.58
C ILE A 278 9.60 8.12 -15.23
N SER A 279 9.03 7.16 -15.96
CA SER A 279 7.71 6.61 -15.62
C SER A 279 7.71 5.85 -14.30
N ASN A 280 8.80 5.17 -13.94
CA ASN A 280 8.91 4.54 -12.63
C ASN A 280 8.97 5.58 -11.50
N LEU A 281 9.76 6.64 -11.68
CA LEU A 281 9.81 7.75 -10.73
C LEU A 281 8.47 8.48 -10.60
N ASP A 282 7.68 8.54 -11.68
CA ASP A 282 6.31 9.07 -11.71
C ASP A 282 5.35 8.19 -10.91
N MET A 283 5.44 6.86 -11.06
CA MET A 283 4.69 5.91 -10.23
C MET A 283 5.06 5.98 -8.75
N LEU A 284 6.31 6.31 -8.43
CA LEU A 284 6.76 6.54 -7.04
C LEU A 284 6.39 7.92 -6.50
N GLY A 285 5.75 8.78 -7.30
CA GLY A 285 5.37 10.14 -6.88
C GLY A 285 6.53 11.11 -6.71
N LEU A 286 7.74 10.77 -7.17
CA LEU A 286 8.93 11.63 -7.06
C LEU A 286 9.00 12.69 -8.16
N VAL A 287 8.41 12.39 -9.32
CA VAL A 287 8.28 13.31 -10.47
C VAL A 287 6.86 13.25 -11.02
N THR A 288 6.44 14.26 -11.77
CA THR A 288 5.24 14.19 -12.61
C THR A 288 5.69 14.11 -14.06
N ALA A 289 5.21 13.13 -14.83
CA ALA A 289 5.56 12.95 -16.25
C ALA A 289 4.33 13.01 -17.17
N ARG A 290 3.83 14.22 -17.47
CA ARG A 290 2.62 14.42 -18.30
C ARG A 290 2.91 14.30 -19.79
N ILE A 291 2.18 13.44 -20.50
CA ILE A 291 2.29 13.32 -21.96
C ILE A 291 1.51 14.46 -22.63
N MET A 292 2.22 15.28 -23.39
CA MET A 292 1.64 16.32 -24.23
C MET A 292 1.69 15.91 -25.70
N ASN A 293 0.55 16.02 -26.39
CA ASN A 293 0.48 15.84 -27.84
C ASN A 293 0.74 17.19 -28.52
N LYS A 294 1.83 17.32 -29.28
CA LYS A 294 2.19 18.53 -30.02
C LYS A 294 1.86 18.45 -31.52
N GLY A 295 0.87 17.63 -31.90
CA GLY A 295 0.47 17.44 -33.28
C GLY A 295 1.63 16.95 -34.16
N ARG A 296 2.04 17.77 -35.15
CA ARG A 296 3.13 17.44 -36.09
C ARG A 296 4.50 17.20 -35.44
N TYR A 297 4.72 17.74 -34.23
CA TYR A 297 5.96 17.54 -33.48
C TYR A 297 5.95 16.29 -32.58
N GLY A 298 4.93 15.44 -32.70
CA GLY A 298 4.82 14.18 -31.98
C GLY A 298 4.34 14.34 -30.53
N ARG A 299 4.70 13.35 -29.69
CA ARG A 299 4.33 13.28 -28.28
C ARG A 299 5.58 13.50 -27.42
N THR A 300 5.48 14.34 -26.41
CA THR A 300 6.61 14.61 -25.49
C THR A 300 6.11 14.58 -24.05
N LYS A 301 6.92 14.07 -23.12
CA LYS A 301 6.64 14.18 -21.68
C LYS A 301 7.14 15.52 -21.16
N GLN A 302 6.29 16.25 -20.42
CA GLN A 302 6.68 17.36 -19.56
C GLN A 302 6.93 16.80 -18.16
N ILE A 303 8.13 17.05 -17.66
CA ILE A 303 8.65 16.45 -16.44
C ILE A 303 8.98 17.54 -15.42
N ASN A 304 8.52 17.33 -14.19
CA ASN A 304 8.82 18.18 -13.03
C ASN A 304 9.02 17.32 -11.79
N SER A 305 9.80 17.79 -10.82
CA SER A 305 9.86 17.10 -9.52
C SER A 305 8.57 17.35 -8.73
N CYS A 306 8.17 16.33 -7.95
CA CYS A 306 7.09 16.41 -6.98
C CYS A 306 7.63 16.46 -5.55
N ILE A 307 8.93 16.70 -5.40
CA ILE A 307 9.61 16.69 -4.12
C ILE A 307 9.31 18.00 -3.40
N PRO A 308 8.67 17.97 -2.21
CA PRO A 308 8.37 19.19 -1.50
C PRO A 308 9.66 19.87 -1.05
N LYS A 309 9.67 21.20 -0.96
CA LYS A 309 10.86 22.01 -0.64
C LYS A 309 11.52 21.66 0.70
N ASN A 310 10.77 21.00 1.57
CA ASN A 310 11.20 20.60 2.89
C ASN A 310 12.05 19.31 2.82
N VAL A 311 11.94 18.49 1.77
CA VAL A 311 12.77 17.30 1.51
C VAL A 311 13.99 17.68 0.67
N ASN A 312 15.19 17.52 1.22
CA ASN A 312 16.43 17.72 0.48
C ASN A 312 16.86 16.44 -0.25
N ALA A 313 16.29 16.20 -1.43
CA ALA A 313 16.58 14.99 -2.20
C ALA A 313 18.05 14.85 -2.59
N GLN A 314 18.77 15.97 -2.79
CA GLN A 314 20.21 15.95 -3.09
C GLN A 314 20.98 15.34 -1.91
N GLU A 315 20.76 15.84 -0.69
CA GLU A 315 21.41 15.35 0.52
C GLU A 315 21.10 13.87 0.78
N ILE A 316 19.83 13.48 0.67
CA ILE A 316 19.40 12.07 0.84
C ILE A 316 20.12 11.15 -0.17
N MET A 317 20.26 11.58 -1.42
CA MET A 317 20.98 10.81 -2.43
C MET A 317 22.48 10.71 -2.12
N VAL A 318 23.11 11.79 -1.65
CA VAL A 318 24.52 11.82 -1.26
C VAL A 318 24.80 10.91 -0.07
N ASP A 319 23.96 10.97 0.97
CA ASP A 319 24.08 10.12 2.15
C ASP A 319 23.96 8.64 1.81
N SER A 320 23.12 8.30 0.83
CA SER A 320 22.94 6.92 0.37
C SER A 320 24.07 6.43 -0.55
N GLU A 321 24.62 7.31 -1.39
CA GLU A 321 25.65 7.01 -2.39
C GLU A 321 26.60 8.21 -2.51
N ALA A 322 27.76 8.16 -1.84
CA ALA A 322 28.71 9.27 -1.78
C ALA A 322 29.16 9.80 -3.15
N GLN A 323 29.16 8.96 -4.19
CA GLN A 323 29.48 9.35 -5.57
C GLN A 323 28.49 10.40 -6.14
N MET A 324 27.28 10.50 -5.57
CA MET A 324 26.30 11.51 -5.96
C MET A 324 26.73 12.92 -5.58
N GLU A 325 27.65 13.10 -4.64
CA GLU A 325 28.16 14.42 -4.27
C GLU A 325 28.82 15.13 -5.45
N GLU A 326 29.64 14.39 -6.20
CA GLU A 326 30.31 14.91 -7.39
C GLU A 326 29.30 15.31 -8.49
N ILE A 327 28.19 14.56 -8.60
CA ILE A 327 27.12 14.84 -9.56
C ILE A 327 26.48 16.20 -9.30
N PHE A 328 26.22 16.56 -8.04
CA PHE A 328 25.59 17.85 -7.74
C PHE A 328 26.57 19.03 -7.69
N ALA A 329 27.88 18.77 -7.55
CA ALA A 329 28.91 19.81 -7.51
C ALA A 329 29.43 20.22 -8.92
N ARG A 330 29.35 19.33 -9.91
CA ARG A 330 29.89 19.58 -11.26
C ARG A 330 28.98 20.49 -12.11
N PRO A 331 29.55 21.32 -13.01
CA PRO A 331 28.77 22.11 -13.94
C PRO A 331 28.23 21.25 -15.09
N TYR A 332 27.01 21.54 -15.54
CA TYR A 332 26.37 20.85 -16.66
C TYR A 332 26.24 21.76 -17.88
N ARG A 333 26.43 21.20 -19.07
CA ARG A 333 26.09 21.88 -20.32
C ARG A 333 24.59 21.72 -20.55
N HIS A 334 23.86 22.82 -20.50
CA HIS A 334 22.44 22.85 -20.87
C HIS A 334 22.32 23.12 -22.38
N GLN A 335 21.29 22.58 -23.04
CA GLN A 335 20.99 23.05 -24.38
C GLN A 335 20.60 24.53 -24.26
N ALA A 336 21.38 25.40 -24.89
CA ALA A 336 20.93 26.77 -25.11
C ALA A 336 19.62 26.68 -25.89
N ARG A 337 18.56 27.32 -25.39
CA ARG A 337 17.35 27.55 -26.19
C ARG A 337 17.80 28.38 -27.41
N LEU A 338 17.91 27.71 -28.56
CA LEU A 338 17.95 28.36 -29.88
C LEU A 338 16.61 29.05 -30.13
#